data_AF-A0A2V6ACF8-F1
#
_entry.id   AF-A0A2V6ACF8-F1
#
_cell.length_a   1.000
_cell.length_b   1.000
_cell.length_c   1.000
_cell.angle_alpha   90.00
_cell.angle_beta   90.00
_cell.angle_gamma   90.00
#
_symmetry.space_group_name_H-M   'P 1'
#
loop_
_entity.id
_entity.type
_entity.pdbx_description
1 polymer ?
#
loop_
_entity_poly.entity_id
_entity_poly.type
_entity_poly.pdbx_seq_one_letter_code
_entity_poly.pdbx_strand_id
1 'polypeptide(L)'
;MKNNSTLILLVGGLLAFAGPVSCGHAASKQKASYGTRVKYRPGEKIEFPDFTVEYVGERRKTVPVYPRGFLYYDFKVSKGKAEKMVSWTTGTGVIDPTNFEIDGKHYQLELRRSDKLGKLKDNELVIWQGNPPS
;
A
#
# COMPACT_ATOMS: atom_id res chain seq x y z
N MET A 1 79.28 -24.15 -7.17
CA MET A 1 79.19 -22.71 -7.50
C MET A 1 77.76 -22.29 -7.25
N LYS A 2 77.54 -21.62 -6.11
CA LYS A 2 77.18 -20.19 -6.01
C LYS A 2 75.69 -19.92 -6.31
N ASN A 3 74.93 -19.93 -5.22
CA ASN A 3 73.77 -19.11 -4.91
C ASN A 3 73.75 -17.72 -5.57
N ASN A 4 72.55 -17.16 -5.80
CA ASN A 4 72.05 -15.85 -5.32
C ASN A 4 70.58 -15.69 -5.78
N SER A 5 69.57 -15.63 -4.91
CA SER A 5 69.14 -14.56 -3.99
C SER A 5 68.16 -13.54 -4.61
N THR A 6 66.89 -13.72 -4.24
CA THR A 6 65.88 -12.74 -3.82
C THR A 6 65.48 -11.57 -4.74
N LEU A 7 64.20 -11.51 -5.11
CA LEU A 7 63.42 -10.28 -4.94
C LEU A 7 61.95 -10.58 -4.60
N ILE A 8 61.56 -10.05 -3.44
CA ILE A 8 60.23 -10.03 -2.84
C ILE A 8 59.33 -9.09 -3.64
N LEU A 9 58.06 -9.46 -3.86
CA LEU A 9 56.96 -8.50 -4.02
C LEU A 9 55.66 -9.07 -3.44
N LEU A 10 55.36 -8.60 -2.23
CA LEU A 10 54.11 -8.72 -1.47
C LEU A 10 53.20 -7.56 -1.88
N VAL A 11 52.12 -7.80 -2.62
CA VAL A 11 50.89 -6.98 -2.72
C VAL A 11 49.83 -7.92 -3.32
N GLY A 12 48.61 -8.13 -2.83
CA GLY A 12 47.75 -7.44 -1.89
C GLY A 12 46.31 -7.64 -2.39
N GLY A 13 45.35 -7.80 -1.47
CA GLY A 13 43.92 -7.59 -1.75
C GLY A 13 43.04 -8.83 -1.87
N LEU A 14 42.58 -9.34 -0.73
CA LEU A 14 41.36 -10.14 -0.64
C LEU A 14 40.17 -9.19 -0.94
N LEU A 15 39.70 -9.15 -2.18
CA LEU A 15 38.46 -8.43 -2.52
C LEU A 15 37.27 -9.30 -2.13
N ALA A 16 36.91 -9.25 -0.84
CA ALA A 16 35.60 -9.69 -0.38
C ALA A 16 34.57 -8.67 -0.89
N PHE A 17 33.86 -9.02 -1.96
CA PHE A 17 32.65 -8.31 -2.37
C PHE A 17 31.58 -8.50 -1.29
N ALA A 18 31.60 -7.64 -0.27
CA ALA A 18 30.42 -7.35 0.53
C ALA A 18 29.46 -6.57 -0.38
N GLY A 19 28.68 -7.29 -1.18
CA GLY A 19 27.54 -6.70 -1.86
C GLY A 19 26.65 -6.03 -0.81
N PRO A 20 26.02 -4.88 -1.11
CA PRO A 20 25.09 -4.27 -0.18
C PRO A 20 23.98 -5.30 0.07
N VAL A 21 23.97 -5.84 1.29
CA VAL A 21 22.79 -6.54 1.80
C VAL A 21 21.74 -5.44 1.83
N SER A 22 20.88 -5.41 0.80
CA SER A 22 19.67 -4.62 0.83
C SER A 22 18.88 -5.17 2.00
N CYS A 23 19.11 -4.56 3.16
CA CYS A 23 18.34 -4.77 4.36
C CYS A 23 16.96 -4.26 3.98
N GLY A 24 16.15 -5.16 3.41
CA GLY A 24 14.77 -4.91 3.10
C GLY A 24 14.16 -4.42 4.39
N HIS A 25 13.91 -3.11 4.47
CA HIS A 25 13.09 -2.53 5.51
C HIS A 25 11.80 -3.33 5.43
N ALA A 26 11.61 -4.27 6.36
CA ALA A 26 10.35 -4.94 6.52
C ALA A 26 9.35 -3.81 6.70
N ALA A 27 8.52 -3.57 5.68
CA ALA A 27 7.58 -2.46 5.67
C ALA A 27 6.80 -2.55 6.98
N SER A 28 6.99 -1.55 7.85
CA SER A 28 6.37 -1.50 9.16
C SER A 28 4.87 -1.67 8.95
N LYS A 29 4.31 -2.75 9.49
CA LYS A 29 2.88 -3.00 9.36
C LYS A 29 2.13 -2.08 10.30
N GLN A 30 1.42 -1.11 9.76
CA GLN A 30 0.61 -0.17 10.54
C GLN A 30 -0.66 -0.89 10.99
N LYS A 31 -0.91 -0.98 12.30
CA LYS A 31 -2.19 -1.48 12.82
C LYS A 31 -3.21 -0.35 12.89
N ALA A 32 -4.46 -0.64 12.53
CA ALA A 32 -5.55 0.32 12.52
C ALA A 32 -6.84 -0.27 13.10
N SER A 33 -7.65 0.60 13.70
CA SER A 33 -9.01 0.27 14.15
C SER A 33 -10.04 0.86 13.20
N TYR A 34 -11.22 0.25 13.13
CA TYR A 34 -12.34 0.80 12.39
C TYR A 34 -12.74 2.18 12.91
N GLY A 35 -13.19 3.06 12.01
CA GLY A 35 -13.63 4.40 12.36
C GLY A 35 -12.53 5.37 12.81
N THR A 36 -11.25 5.04 12.53
CA THR A 36 -10.11 5.93 12.82
C THR A 36 -9.52 6.49 11.54
N ARG A 37 -8.87 7.66 11.63
CA ARG A 37 -8.11 8.23 10.51
C ARG A 37 -6.78 7.50 10.39
N VAL A 38 -6.52 6.93 9.23
CA VAL A 38 -5.38 6.06 8.99
C VAL A 38 -4.61 6.59 7.79
N LYS A 39 -3.30 6.81 7.95
CA LYS A 39 -2.45 7.21 6.82
C LYS A 39 -2.16 6.00 5.94
N TYR A 40 -2.18 6.19 4.64
CA TYR A 40 -1.76 5.18 3.67
C TYR A 40 -0.63 5.70 2.77
N ARG A 41 0.17 4.77 2.26
CA ARG A 41 1.26 5.01 1.31
C ARG A 41 1.36 3.82 0.36
N PRO A 42 1.87 4.02 -0.88
CA PRO A 42 2.07 2.92 -1.82
C PRO A 42 2.91 1.79 -1.23
N GLY A 43 2.43 0.55 -1.34
CA GLY A 43 3.11 -0.65 -0.85
C GLY A 43 3.13 -0.82 0.68
N GLU A 44 2.58 0.13 1.45
CA GLU A 44 2.48 0.00 2.90
C GLU A 44 1.22 -0.81 3.28
N LYS A 45 1.43 -1.85 4.09
CA LYS A 45 0.35 -2.70 4.58
C LYS A 45 -0.22 -2.14 5.88
N ILE A 46 -1.54 -1.99 5.90
CA ILE A 46 -2.33 -1.57 7.04
C ILE A 46 -3.14 -2.77 7.54
N GLU A 47 -2.85 -3.24 8.74
CA GLU A 47 -3.56 -4.35 9.39
C GLU A 47 -4.81 -3.81 10.12
N PHE A 48 -5.99 -4.17 9.60
CA PHE A 48 -7.26 -4.05 10.31
C PHE A 48 -7.57 -5.38 11.02
N PRO A 49 -8.52 -5.40 11.98
CA PRO A 49 -8.87 -6.62 12.72
C PRO A 49 -9.25 -7.82 11.84
N ASP A 50 -9.93 -7.58 10.71
CA ASP A 50 -10.43 -8.66 9.86
C ASP A 50 -9.63 -8.89 8.56
N PHE A 51 -8.81 -7.92 8.12
CA PHE A 51 -8.09 -7.97 6.84
C PHE A 51 -6.91 -6.99 6.81
N THR A 52 -6.06 -7.12 5.80
CA THR A 52 -5.00 -6.14 5.49
C THR A 52 -5.37 -5.32 4.27
N VAL A 53 -5.10 -4.02 4.32
CA VAL A 53 -5.26 -3.09 3.20
C VAL A 53 -3.90 -2.61 2.73
N GLU A 54 -3.72 -2.52 1.42
CA GLU A 54 -2.52 -1.96 0.79
C GLU A 54 -2.95 -0.99 -0.30
N TYR A 55 -2.41 0.22 -0.29
CA TYR A 55 -2.62 1.16 -1.39
C TYR A 55 -1.73 0.75 -2.58
N VAL A 56 -2.37 0.48 -3.72
CA VAL A 56 -1.71 0.00 -4.93
C VAL A 56 -1.31 1.17 -5.82
N GLY A 57 -2.15 2.21 -5.89
CA GLY A 57 -1.87 3.40 -6.68
C GLY A 57 -3.14 4.00 -7.28
N GLU A 58 -2.94 4.82 -8.31
CA GLU A 58 -4.01 5.54 -8.99
C GLU A 58 -4.12 5.07 -10.44
N ARG A 59 -5.33 5.04 -10.97
CA ARG A 59 -5.57 4.82 -12.41
C ARG A 59 -6.64 5.74 -12.95
N ARG A 60 -6.46 6.16 -14.19
CA ARG A 60 -7.41 7.01 -14.91
C ARG A 60 -8.21 6.18 -15.89
N LYS A 61 -9.54 6.24 -15.84
CA LYS A 61 -10.43 5.55 -16.80
C LYS A 61 -11.31 6.56 -17.50
N THR A 62 -11.22 6.63 -18.83
CA THR A 62 -12.09 7.44 -19.66
C THR A 62 -13.33 6.64 -20.08
N VAL A 63 -14.46 7.34 -20.21
CA VAL A 63 -15.67 6.81 -20.84
C VAL A 63 -16.16 7.83 -21.87
N PRO A 64 -16.84 7.44 -22.95
CA PRO A 64 -17.21 8.39 -24.02
C PRO A 64 -18.01 9.60 -23.53
N VAL A 65 -18.93 9.39 -22.58
CA VAL A 65 -19.76 10.45 -21.97
C VAL A 65 -18.98 11.38 -21.03
N TYR A 66 -17.77 10.98 -20.61
CA TYR A 66 -16.91 11.79 -19.75
C TYR A 66 -15.44 11.64 -20.19
N PRO A 67 -15.02 12.36 -21.26
CA PRO A 67 -13.68 12.26 -21.84
C PRO A 67 -12.59 12.69 -20.86
N ARG A 68 -12.95 13.55 -19.90
CA ARG A 68 -12.08 13.91 -18.78
C ARG A 68 -11.74 12.71 -17.90
N GLY A 69 -12.45 11.59 -17.95
CA GLY A 69 -12.15 10.38 -17.19
C GLY A 69 -12.22 10.52 -15.68
N PHE A 70 -12.25 9.37 -15.01
CA PHE A 70 -12.29 9.24 -13.57
C PHE A 70 -10.94 8.81 -13.03
N LEU A 71 -10.47 9.48 -11.98
CA LEU A 71 -9.31 9.04 -11.21
C LEU A 71 -9.80 8.07 -10.13
N TYR A 72 -9.30 6.84 -10.18
CA TYR A 72 -9.54 5.80 -9.19
C TYR A 72 -8.32 5.64 -8.31
N TYR A 73 -8.56 5.46 -7.02
CA TYR A 73 -7.57 5.10 -6.00
C TYR A 73 -7.80 3.63 -5.67
N ASP A 74 -6.81 2.80 -5.95
CA ASP A 74 -6.92 1.35 -5.89
C ASP A 74 -6.27 0.82 -4.62
N PHE A 75 -7.03 0.05 -3.85
CA PHE A 75 -6.60 -0.61 -2.62
C PHE A 75 -6.78 -2.12 -2.76
N LYS A 76 -5.74 -2.87 -2.46
CA LYS A 76 -5.84 -4.33 -2.32
C LYS A 76 -6.25 -4.64 -0.89
N VAL A 77 -7.35 -5.35 -0.73
CA VAL A 77 -7.84 -5.88 0.55
C VAL A 77 -7.59 -7.38 0.56
N SER A 78 -6.98 -7.89 1.63
CA SER A 78 -6.57 -9.30 1.71
C SER A 78 -6.83 -9.92 3.07
N LYS A 79 -7.28 -11.18 3.08
CA LYS A 79 -7.48 -12.01 4.28
C LYS A 79 -7.11 -13.45 3.96
N GLY A 80 -5.99 -13.94 4.50
CA GLY A 80 -5.48 -15.27 4.17
C GLY A 80 -5.19 -15.40 2.68
N LYS A 81 -5.92 -16.28 1.99
CA LYS A 81 -5.82 -16.48 0.52
C LYS A 81 -6.82 -15.63 -0.27
N ALA A 82 -7.77 -14.96 0.38
CA ALA A 82 -8.73 -14.10 -0.28
C ALA A 82 -8.11 -12.72 -0.54
N GLU A 83 -8.20 -12.24 -1.76
CA GLU A 83 -7.77 -10.90 -2.17
C GLU A 83 -8.83 -10.24 -3.05
N LYS A 84 -8.98 -8.93 -2.92
CA LYS A 84 -9.91 -8.13 -3.71
C LYS A 84 -9.36 -6.74 -3.94
N MET A 85 -9.59 -6.19 -5.13
CA MET A 85 -9.34 -4.78 -5.42
C MET A 85 -10.57 -3.94 -5.06
N VAL A 86 -10.37 -2.89 -4.28
CA VAL A 86 -11.37 -1.88 -3.94
C VAL A 86 -10.92 -0.56 -4.57
N SER A 87 -11.71 -0.05 -5.51
CA SER A 87 -11.41 1.18 -6.25
C SER A 87 -12.34 2.31 -5.78
N TRP A 88 -11.76 3.37 -5.21
CA TRP A 88 -12.51 4.55 -4.78
C TRP A 88 -12.35 5.69 -5.81
N THR A 89 -13.40 6.49 -6.06
CA THR A 89 -13.32 7.67 -6.93
C THR A 89 -14.25 8.78 -6.44
N THR A 90 -13.88 10.04 -6.66
CA THR A 90 -14.78 11.20 -6.46
C THR A 90 -15.88 11.28 -7.53
N GLY A 91 -15.89 10.36 -8.49
CA GLY A 91 -16.86 10.35 -9.59
C GLY A 91 -16.90 11.69 -10.32
N THR A 92 -18.10 12.23 -10.47
CA THR A 92 -18.37 13.56 -11.07
C THR A 92 -18.36 14.71 -10.07
N GLY A 93 -17.98 14.46 -8.81
CA GLY A 93 -17.91 15.47 -7.74
C GLY A 93 -18.62 15.06 -6.44
N VAL A 94 -19.36 13.95 -6.44
CA VAL A 94 -19.96 13.38 -5.23
C VAL A 94 -18.93 12.48 -4.54
N ILE A 95 -18.63 12.78 -3.28
CA ILE A 95 -17.65 12.06 -2.46
C ILE A 95 -18.43 11.15 -1.51
N ASP A 96 -18.55 9.88 -1.88
CA ASP A 96 -19.28 8.86 -1.11
C ASP A 96 -18.34 7.71 -0.67
N PRO A 97 -18.72 6.95 0.36
CA PRO A 97 -18.03 5.72 0.72
C PRO A 97 -18.09 4.68 -0.41
N THR A 98 -17.01 3.93 -0.59
CA THR A 98 -17.01 2.72 -1.43
C THR A 98 -17.28 1.50 -0.56
N ASN A 99 -18.41 0.83 -0.80
CA ASN A 99 -18.73 -0.44 -0.13
C ASN A 99 -17.85 -1.57 -0.66
N PHE A 100 -17.40 -2.45 0.23
CA PHE A 100 -16.76 -3.69 -0.14
C PHE A 100 -17.12 -4.81 0.83
N GLU A 101 -16.84 -6.04 0.40
CA GLU A 101 -17.07 -7.24 1.19
C GLU A 101 -15.81 -8.10 1.13
N ILE A 102 -15.43 -8.65 2.27
CA ILE A 102 -14.41 -9.70 2.39
C ILE A 102 -14.82 -10.66 3.50
N ASP A 103 -14.73 -11.96 3.23
CA ASP A 103 -15.10 -13.02 4.19
C ASP A 103 -16.53 -12.89 4.73
N GLY A 104 -17.50 -12.59 3.85
CA GLY A 104 -18.92 -12.46 4.20
C GLY A 104 -19.26 -11.25 5.08
N LYS A 105 -18.31 -10.35 5.35
CA LYS A 105 -18.52 -9.12 6.12
C LYS A 105 -18.46 -7.90 5.22
N HIS A 106 -19.32 -6.92 5.50
CA HIS A 106 -19.42 -5.68 4.75
C HIS A 106 -18.66 -4.53 5.41
N TYR A 107 -18.08 -3.67 4.59
CA TYR A 107 -17.25 -2.56 5.01
C TYR A 107 -17.40 -1.37 4.07
N GLN A 108 -17.02 -0.20 4.55
CA GLN A 108 -17.01 1.06 3.80
C GLN A 108 -15.63 1.69 3.83
N LEU A 109 -15.08 2.00 2.66
CA LEU A 109 -13.85 2.78 2.50
C LEU A 109 -14.21 4.24 2.17
N GLU A 110 -13.73 5.17 2.99
CA GLU A 110 -13.87 6.61 2.78
C GLU A 110 -12.50 7.26 2.52
N LEU A 111 -12.45 8.14 1.53
CA LEU A 111 -11.31 9.01 1.24
C LEU A 111 -11.78 10.46 1.10
N ARG A 112 -10.88 11.42 1.34
CA ARG A 112 -11.06 12.88 1.21
C ARG A 112 -12.09 13.50 2.18
N ARG A 113 -13.20 12.82 2.43
CA ARG A 113 -14.21 13.17 3.44
C ARG A 113 -14.77 11.89 4.03
N SER A 114 -14.98 11.91 5.33
CA SER A 114 -15.74 10.93 6.10
C SER A 114 -17.05 11.56 6.52
N ASP A 115 -18.15 10.79 6.45
CA ASP A 115 -19.46 11.28 6.91
C ASP A 115 -19.44 11.62 8.40
N LYS A 116 -18.68 10.85 9.18
CA LYS A 116 -18.59 11.01 10.64
C LYS A 116 -17.41 11.86 11.10
N LEU A 117 -16.27 11.83 10.39
CA LEU A 117 -15.03 12.50 10.81
C LEU A 117 -14.72 13.79 10.03
N GLY A 118 -15.54 14.14 9.05
CA GLY A 118 -15.35 15.34 8.22
C GLY A 118 -14.18 15.19 7.24
N LYS A 119 -13.50 16.31 6.94
CA LYS A 119 -12.42 16.33 5.96
C LYS A 119 -11.26 15.42 6.38
N LEU A 120 -10.79 14.60 5.44
CA LEU A 120 -9.60 13.76 5.57
C LEU A 120 -8.44 14.39 4.83
N LYS A 121 -7.20 14.11 5.26
CA LYS A 121 -6.03 14.46 4.44
C LYS A 121 -5.97 13.60 3.19
N ASP A 122 -5.22 14.06 2.21
CA ASP A 122 -5.12 13.41 0.90
C ASP A 122 -4.65 11.96 0.99
N ASN A 123 -3.79 11.66 1.95
CA ASN A 123 -3.25 10.33 2.23
C ASN A 123 -3.88 9.67 3.47
N GLU A 124 -5.07 10.10 3.88
CA GLU A 124 -5.83 9.47 4.95
C GLU A 124 -7.03 8.71 4.39
N LEU A 125 -7.27 7.54 4.97
CA LEU A 125 -8.45 6.73 4.76
C LEU A 125 -9.16 6.47 6.09
N VAL A 126 -10.43 6.12 6.00
CA VAL A 126 -11.21 5.57 7.12
C VAL A 126 -11.92 4.33 6.61
N ILE A 127 -11.95 3.28 7.43
CA ILE A 127 -12.78 2.11 7.16
C ILE A 127 -13.79 1.91 8.27
N TRP A 128 -15.06 1.76 7.90
CA TRP A 128 -16.14 1.41 8.80
C TRP A 128 -16.59 -0.03 8.57
N GLN A 129 -17.06 -0.67 9.65
CA GLN A 129 -17.90 -1.86 9.52
C GLN A 129 -19.24 -1.43 8.94
N GLY A 130 -19.65 -2.07 7.85
CA GLY A 130 -20.92 -1.84 7.17
C GLY A 130 -21.98 -2.82 7.65
N ASN A 131 -23.25 -2.43 7.51
CA ASN A 131 -24.35 -3.37 7.51
C ASN A 131 -24.45 -4.03 6.12
N PRO A 132 -24.97 -5.26 6.00
CA PRO A 132 -25.30 -5.82 4.70
C PRO A 132 -26.24 -4.85 3.95
N PRO A 133 -26.11 -4.73 2.62
CA PRO A 133 -27.07 -3.97 1.83
C PRO A 133 -28.47 -4.54 2.09
N SER A 134 -29.38 -3.68 2.49
CA SER A 134 -30.81 -3.97 2.67
C SER A 134 -31.49 -4.33 1.35
#